data_AF-A0A0D0TE56-F1
#
_entry.id   AF-A0A0D0TE56-F1
#
_cell.length_a   1.000
_cell.length_b   1.000
_cell.length_c   1.000
_cell.angle_alpha   90.00
_cell.angle_beta   90.00
_cell.angle_gamma   90.00
#
_symmetry.space_group_name_H-M   'P 1'
#
loop_
_entity.id
_entity.type
_entity.pdbx_description
1 polymer ?
#
loop_
_entity_poly.entity_id
_entity_poly.type
_entity_poly.pdbx_seq_one_letter_code
_entity_poly.pdbx_strand_id
1 'polypeptide(L)'
;MPIPFFGKQQQDIAQEQQHKQQPQQQSAEKPAHHLPQVDRFETTLKDELKLQELQYPTPEDVPACMRLLDEFLMCYALVPQLRNIYRHGELHNCSWKFQDFKYCMSLKSEDPEGKRELWVKRRAEWWARRRVGVSSEDVWDVRTENLENFPPLGEEVTSETSTT
;
A
#
# COMPACT_ATOMS: atom_id res chain seq x y z
N MET A 1 21.17 35.13 39.83
CA MET A 1 20.06 35.97 39.32
C MET A 1 18.84 35.10 39.12
N PRO A 2 17.65 35.62 39.44
CA PRO A 2 16.54 34.87 40.02
C PRO A 2 15.47 34.49 39.00
N ILE A 3 14.72 33.46 39.37
CA ILE A 3 13.45 33.01 38.78
C ILE A 3 12.36 34.04 39.08
N PRO A 4 11.46 34.36 38.14
CA PRO A 4 10.13 34.84 38.48
C PRO A 4 9.12 33.69 38.48
N PHE A 5 8.73 33.31 39.69
CA PHE A 5 7.46 32.67 40.05
C PHE A 5 6.42 33.78 40.29
N PHE A 6 5.13 33.39 40.35
CA PHE A 6 3.90 34.16 40.67
C PHE A 6 3.12 34.68 39.44
N GLY A 7 1.83 34.37 39.26
CA GLY A 7 0.87 33.66 40.10
C GLY A 7 -0.54 34.21 39.87
N LYS A 8 -1.54 33.32 39.81
CA LYS A 8 -3.01 33.56 39.88
C LYS A 8 -3.58 34.42 38.72
N GLN A 9 -4.80 34.27 38.22
CA GLN A 9 -6.05 33.86 38.86
C GLN A 9 -7.04 33.41 37.78
N GLN A 10 -7.94 32.53 38.20
CA GLN A 10 -9.00 31.89 37.44
C GLN A 10 -10.26 32.78 37.39
N GLN A 11 -11.06 32.57 36.34
CA GLN A 11 -12.49 32.90 36.16
C GLN A 11 -12.85 34.31 35.68
N ASP A 12 -13.33 34.38 34.43
CA ASP A 12 -14.61 35.02 34.10
C ASP A 12 -15.35 34.13 33.09
N ILE A 13 -16.56 33.72 33.46
CA ILE A 13 -17.49 32.89 32.70
C ILE A 13 -18.61 33.79 32.18
N ALA A 14 -18.98 33.57 30.92
CA ALA A 14 -20.27 33.86 30.28
C ALA A 14 -20.65 35.30 29.91
N GLN A 15 -20.70 35.51 28.58
CA GLN A 15 -21.83 35.96 27.74
C GLN A 15 -21.22 36.77 26.57
N GLU A 16 -21.31 36.33 25.32
CA GLU A 16 -22.46 36.66 24.48
C GLU A 16 -22.59 35.68 23.31
N GLN A 17 -23.74 35.01 23.26
CA GLN A 17 -24.24 34.32 22.09
C GLN A 17 -24.85 35.36 21.14
N GLN A 18 -24.46 35.36 19.86
CA GLN A 18 -25.30 35.54 18.67
C GLN A 18 -24.49 36.08 17.47
N HIS A 19 -23.88 35.17 16.73
CA HIS A 19 -23.90 35.29 15.28
C HIS A 19 -24.23 33.93 14.64
N LYS A 20 -25.50 33.83 14.25
CA LYS A 20 -26.11 32.96 13.23
C LYS A 20 -25.15 32.57 12.09
N GLN A 21 -25.04 31.28 11.73
CA GLN A 21 -25.76 30.57 10.64
C GLN A 21 -25.49 31.23 9.26
N GLN A 22 -25.05 30.60 8.15
CA GLN A 22 -24.88 29.23 7.61
C GLN A 22 -24.11 29.44 6.23
N PRO A 23 -23.72 28.47 5.35
CA PRO A 23 -24.04 27.04 5.30
C PRO A 23 -22.89 26.04 5.09
N GLN A 24 -23.15 24.85 5.60
CA GLN A 24 -22.54 23.58 5.19
C GLN A 24 -22.94 23.27 3.75
N GLN A 25 -21.96 23.09 2.87
CA GLN A 25 -22.17 22.44 1.58
C GLN A 25 -22.23 20.93 1.80
N GLN A 26 -23.44 20.40 1.72
CA GLN A 26 -23.72 18.98 1.57
C GLN A 26 -23.31 18.58 0.14
N SER A 27 -22.18 17.89 0.01
CA SER A 27 -21.90 17.10 -1.20
C SER A 27 -22.62 15.76 -1.05
N ALA A 28 -23.47 15.47 -2.05
CA ALA A 28 -24.41 14.36 -2.08
C ALA A 28 -23.75 13.01 -1.74
N GLU A 29 -24.27 12.36 -0.71
CA GLU A 29 -23.93 11.00 -0.34
C GLU A 29 -24.67 10.03 -1.27
N LYS A 30 -23.91 9.33 -2.12
CA LYS A 30 -24.37 8.23 -2.99
C LYS A 30 -24.72 7.03 -2.09
N PRO A 31 -25.84 6.32 -2.31
CA PRO A 31 -26.33 5.31 -1.37
C PRO A 31 -25.34 4.15 -1.26
N ALA A 32 -24.75 3.99 -0.08
CA ALA A 32 -23.88 2.86 0.23
C ALA A 32 -24.72 1.58 0.36
N HIS A 33 -24.51 0.65 -0.56
CA HIS A 33 -24.92 -0.74 -0.37
C HIS A 33 -24.15 -1.31 0.84
N HIS A 34 -24.80 -1.37 2.00
CA HIS A 34 -24.26 -1.99 3.21
C HIS A 34 -24.26 -3.53 3.06
N LEU A 35 -23.20 -4.06 2.48
CA LEU A 35 -22.83 -5.46 2.73
C LEU A 35 -22.25 -5.54 4.15
N PRO A 36 -22.42 -6.67 4.87
CA PRO A 36 -21.74 -6.86 6.14
C PRO A 36 -20.23 -6.79 5.87
N GLN A 37 -19.62 -5.67 6.28
CA GLN A 37 -18.22 -5.34 6.04
C GLN A 37 -17.35 -6.23 6.92
N VAL A 38 -17.06 -7.44 6.45
CA VAL A 38 -15.73 -8.01 6.73
C VAL A 38 -14.74 -6.94 6.28
N ASP A 39 -13.84 -6.53 7.18
CA ASP A 39 -12.83 -5.55 6.84
C ASP A 39 -12.12 -6.02 5.57
N ARG A 40 -11.98 -5.16 4.56
CA ARG A 40 -11.40 -5.49 3.24
C ARG A 40 -10.04 -6.19 3.42
N PHE A 41 -9.36 -5.89 4.51
CA PHE A 41 -8.12 -6.55 4.94
C PHE A 41 -8.28 -8.04 5.26
N GLU A 42 -9.32 -8.46 5.96
CA GLU A 42 -9.50 -9.86 6.35
C GLU A 42 -9.78 -10.78 5.17
N THR A 43 -10.58 -10.32 4.21
CA THR A 43 -10.88 -11.10 2.98
C THR A 43 -9.62 -11.27 2.15
N THR A 44 -8.89 -10.17 1.92
CA THR A 44 -7.67 -10.18 1.12
C THR A 44 -6.50 -10.89 1.82
N LEU A 45 -6.48 -10.93 3.16
CA LEU A 45 -5.55 -11.76 3.93
C LEU A 45 -5.86 -13.26 3.73
N LYS A 46 -7.13 -13.69 3.82
CA LYS A 46 -7.53 -15.09 3.55
C LYS A 46 -7.12 -15.54 2.14
N ASP A 47 -7.35 -14.67 1.15
CA ASP A 47 -6.95 -14.94 -0.22
C ASP A 47 -5.42 -15.02 -0.37
N GLU A 48 -4.67 -14.10 0.25
CA GLU A 48 -3.21 -14.14 0.24
C GLU A 48 -2.68 -15.41 0.90
N LEU A 49 -3.21 -15.81 2.06
CA LEU A 49 -2.77 -17.03 2.74
C LEU A 49 -2.87 -18.25 1.81
N LYS A 50 -4.02 -18.41 1.14
CA LYS A 50 -4.22 -19.49 0.17
C LYS A 50 -3.19 -19.45 -0.96
N LEU A 51 -2.86 -18.27 -1.48
CA LEU A 51 -1.84 -18.11 -2.53
C LEU A 51 -0.43 -18.45 -2.00
N GLN A 52 -0.09 -17.98 -0.80
CA GLN A 52 1.22 -18.23 -0.20
C GLN A 52 1.42 -19.70 0.18
N GLU A 53 0.38 -20.40 0.65
CA GLU A 53 0.41 -21.83 0.91
C GLU A 53 0.70 -22.65 -0.36
N LEU A 54 0.12 -22.25 -1.49
CA LEU A 54 0.38 -22.86 -2.79
C LEU A 54 1.79 -22.54 -3.30
N GLN A 55 2.31 -21.35 -3.02
CA GLN A 55 3.65 -20.93 -3.41
C GLN A 55 4.75 -21.66 -2.64
N TYR A 56 4.49 -22.01 -1.38
CA TYR A 56 5.42 -22.73 -0.51
C TYR A 56 4.77 -24.04 -0.05
N PRO A 57 4.64 -25.08 -0.89
CA PRO A 57 3.98 -26.32 -0.51
C PRO A 57 4.80 -27.11 0.52
N THR A 58 6.13 -27.10 0.44
CA THR A 58 7.03 -27.83 1.36
C THR A 58 7.87 -26.87 2.20
N PRO A 59 8.43 -27.32 3.35
CA PRO A 59 9.33 -26.49 4.15
C PRO A 59 10.67 -26.21 3.47
N GLU A 60 11.06 -27.01 2.47
CA GLU A 60 12.29 -26.81 1.70
C GLU A 60 12.19 -25.64 0.71
N ASP A 61 10.98 -25.31 0.26
CA ASP A 61 10.70 -24.17 -0.63
C ASP A 61 10.87 -22.82 0.09
N VAL A 62 10.89 -22.81 1.43
CA VAL A 62 11.11 -21.61 2.22
C VAL A 62 12.57 -21.17 2.07
N PRO A 63 12.84 -19.92 1.64
CA PRO A 63 14.19 -19.50 1.35
C PRO A 63 15.08 -19.52 2.60
N ALA A 64 16.30 -20.03 2.45
CA ALA A 64 17.31 -20.06 3.50
C ALA A 64 17.75 -18.65 3.90
N CYS A 65 18.04 -18.41 5.18
CA CYS A 65 18.33 -17.05 5.70
C CYS A 65 19.53 -16.37 5.02
N MET A 66 20.55 -17.15 4.63
CA MET A 66 21.70 -16.62 3.87
C MET A 66 21.27 -16.09 2.50
N ARG A 67 20.32 -16.76 1.84
CA ARG A 67 19.79 -16.31 0.55
C ARG A 67 19.08 -14.95 0.66
N LEU A 68 18.42 -14.69 1.79
CA LEU A 68 17.77 -13.39 2.06
C LEU A 68 18.81 -12.32 2.35
N LEU A 69 19.90 -12.67 3.03
CA LEU A 69 21.03 -11.77 3.26
C LEU A 69 21.68 -11.37 1.93
N ASP A 70 21.94 -12.33 1.05
CA ASP A 70 22.51 -12.08 -0.27
C ASP A 70 21.59 -11.15 -1.08
N GLU A 71 20.27 -11.37 -1.02
CA GLU A 71 19.31 -10.50 -1.69
C GLU A 71 19.31 -9.06 -1.14
N PHE A 72 19.49 -8.91 0.18
CA PHE A 72 19.67 -7.59 0.80
C PHE A 72 20.97 -6.92 0.33
N LEU A 73 22.10 -7.64 0.31
CA LEU A 73 23.38 -7.10 -0.14
C LEU A 73 23.34 -6.74 -1.63
N MET A 74 22.70 -7.56 -2.45
CA MET A 74 22.50 -7.29 -3.88
C MET A 74 21.64 -6.06 -4.13
N CYS A 75 20.68 -5.75 -3.25
CA CYS A 75 19.91 -4.52 -3.32
C CYS A 75 20.81 -3.28 -3.12
N TYR A 76 21.81 -3.37 -2.23
CA TYR A 76 22.79 -2.29 -1.98
C TYR A 76 23.99 -2.29 -2.92
N ALA A 77 24.06 -3.24 -3.87
CA ALA A 77 25.15 -3.25 -4.84
C ALA A 77 25.20 -1.95 -5.65
N LEU A 78 26.42 -1.54 -6.03
CA LEU A 78 26.68 -0.25 -6.68
C LEU A 78 25.88 -0.04 -7.98
N VAL A 79 25.82 -1.06 -8.83
CA VAL A 79 25.18 -0.95 -10.16
C VAL A 79 23.66 -0.76 -10.05
N PRO A 80 22.91 -1.58 -9.28
CA PRO A 80 21.49 -1.33 -9.03
C PRO A 80 21.20 0.04 -8.42
N GLN A 81 22.01 0.47 -7.44
CA GLN A 81 21.82 1.77 -6.78
C GLN A 81 22.04 2.94 -7.74
N LEU A 82 23.07 2.89 -8.58
CA LEU A 82 23.30 3.91 -9.60
C LEU A 82 22.13 4.01 -10.59
N ARG A 83 21.57 2.87 -11.00
CA ARG A 83 20.38 2.85 -11.87
C ARG A 83 19.17 3.49 -11.21
N ASN A 84 18.98 3.27 -9.91
CA ASN A 84 17.87 3.90 -9.17
C ASN A 84 18.04 5.40 -9.06
N ILE A 85 19.25 5.86 -8.72
CA ILE A 85 19.56 7.28 -8.64
C ILE A 85 19.33 7.93 -10.00
N TYR A 86 19.75 7.28 -11.09
CA TYR A 86 19.51 7.80 -12.44
C TYR A 86 18.01 7.93 -12.79
N ARG A 87 17.18 6.93 -12.43
CA ARG A 87 15.76 6.90 -12.81
C ARG A 87 14.85 7.68 -11.86
N HIS A 88 15.12 7.62 -10.57
CA HIS A 88 14.23 8.10 -9.50
C HIS A 88 14.86 9.20 -8.64
N GLY A 89 16.16 9.47 -8.77
CA GLY A 89 16.85 10.52 -8.00
C GLY A 89 17.12 10.18 -6.53
N GLU A 90 16.80 8.96 -6.09
CA GLU A 90 16.98 8.48 -4.72
C GLU A 90 17.70 7.14 -4.66
N LEU A 91 18.22 6.77 -3.49
CA LEU A 91 18.72 5.42 -3.24
C LEU A 91 17.56 4.45 -3.06
N HIS A 92 17.74 3.19 -3.45
CA HIS A 92 16.70 2.18 -3.24
C HIS A 92 16.47 1.93 -1.74
N ASN A 93 15.20 1.91 -1.34
CA ASN A 93 14.76 1.51 -0.01
C ASN A 93 14.82 -0.03 0.14
N CYS A 94 15.96 -0.55 0.59
CA CYS A 94 16.19 -2.00 0.79
C CYS A 94 15.82 -2.50 2.21
N SER A 95 15.17 -1.68 3.04
CA SER A 95 14.87 -1.98 4.44
C SER A 95 13.99 -3.22 4.64
N TRP A 96 13.03 -3.45 3.73
CA TRP A 96 12.13 -4.60 3.77
C TRP A 96 12.86 -5.93 3.56
N LYS A 97 13.89 -5.97 2.71
CA LYS A 97 14.77 -7.14 2.54
C LYS A 97 15.54 -7.45 3.81
N PHE A 98 16.03 -6.41 4.48
CA PHE A 98 16.70 -6.57 5.77
C PHE A 98 15.76 -7.09 6.86
N GLN A 99 14.52 -6.61 6.90
CA GLN A 99 13.51 -7.11 7.83
C GLN A 99 13.21 -8.59 7.58
N ASP A 100 13.18 -9.03 6.32
CA ASP A 100 13.01 -10.44 5.96
C ASP A 100 14.18 -11.29 6.46
N PHE A 101 15.41 -10.83 6.29
CA PHE A 101 16.59 -11.50 6.86
C PHE A 101 16.51 -11.61 8.38
N LYS A 102 16.25 -10.50 9.07
CA LYS A 102 16.13 -10.48 10.54
C LYS A 102 15.05 -11.43 11.05
N TYR A 103 13.92 -11.49 10.37
CA TYR A 103 12.84 -12.39 10.74
C TYR A 103 13.20 -13.86 10.51
N CYS A 104 13.87 -14.18 9.41
CA CYS A 104 14.37 -15.53 9.19
C CYS A 104 15.32 -15.96 10.32
N MET A 105 16.18 -15.05 10.77
CA MET A 105 17.08 -15.30 11.90
C MET A 105 16.33 -15.48 13.22
N SER A 106 15.23 -14.76 13.46
CA SER A 106 14.42 -14.96 14.67
C SER A 106 13.67 -16.29 14.70
N LEU A 107 13.38 -16.88 13.53
CA LEU A 107 12.72 -18.18 13.39
C LEU A 107 13.69 -19.38 13.38
N LYS A 108 14.98 -19.16 13.64
CA LYS A 108 16.00 -20.22 13.55
C LYS A 108 15.77 -21.37 14.56
N SER A 109 15.13 -21.09 15.69
CA SER A 109 14.88 -22.09 16.74
C SER A 109 13.62 -22.91 16.52
N GLU A 110 12.81 -22.58 15.52
CA GLU A 110 11.54 -23.27 15.28
C GLU A 110 11.70 -24.50 14.39
N ASP A 111 10.74 -25.41 14.50
CA ASP A 111 10.59 -26.55 13.61
C ASP A 111 10.44 -26.10 12.16
N PRO A 112 10.89 -26.91 11.18
CA PRO A 112 10.83 -26.54 9.76
C PRO A 112 9.40 -26.27 9.28
N GLU A 113 8.41 -27.00 9.81
CA GLU A 113 6.99 -26.79 9.52
C GLU A 113 6.46 -25.49 10.15
N GLY A 114 6.76 -25.24 11.43
CA GLY A 114 6.37 -24.00 12.12
C GLY A 114 6.98 -22.76 11.46
N LYS A 115 8.26 -22.84 11.08
CA LYS A 115 8.95 -21.79 10.31
C LYS A 115 8.23 -21.50 8.99
N ARG A 116 7.78 -22.53 8.28
CA ARG A 116 7.02 -22.39 7.02
C ARG A 116 5.70 -21.66 7.26
N GLU A 117 4.92 -22.09 8.24
CA GLU A 117 3.62 -21.47 8.55
C GLU A 117 3.77 -20.00 8.93
N LEU A 118 4.73 -19.67 9.80
CA LEU A 118 5.01 -18.30 10.20
C LEU A 118 5.56 -17.44 9.07
N TRP A 119 6.32 -18.04 8.15
CA TRP A 119 6.81 -17.36 6.95
C TRP A 119 5.67 -17.03 5.99
N VAL A 120 4.82 -18.01 5.70
CA VAL A 120 3.62 -17.89 4.86
C VAL A 120 2.69 -16.82 5.42
N LYS A 121 2.39 -16.87 6.73
CA LYS A 121 1.54 -15.89 7.40
C LYS A 121 2.08 -14.47 7.27
N ARG A 122 3.35 -14.26 7.59
CA ARG A 122 3.97 -12.92 7.50
C ARG A 122 3.99 -12.41 6.05
N ARG A 123 4.23 -13.28 5.07
CA ARG A 123 4.24 -12.93 3.65
C ARG A 123 2.83 -12.55 3.18
N ALA A 124 1.81 -13.30 3.60
CA ALA A 124 0.42 -13.02 3.32
C ALA A 124 -0.01 -11.68 3.92
N GLU A 125 0.33 -11.40 5.18
CA GLU A 125 0.05 -10.10 5.81
C GLU A 125 0.72 -8.94 5.07
N TRP A 126 1.97 -9.12 4.63
CA TRP A 126 2.69 -8.09 3.89
C TRP A 126 2.04 -7.78 2.54
N TRP A 127 1.64 -8.80 1.79
CA TRP A 127 0.92 -8.62 0.53
C TRP A 127 -0.48 -8.06 0.74
N ALA A 128 -1.22 -8.52 1.76
CA ALA A 128 -2.53 -8.02 2.11
C ALA A 128 -2.48 -6.51 2.41
N ARG A 129 -1.52 -6.05 3.23
CA ARG A 129 -1.33 -4.62 3.50
C ARG A 129 -1.07 -3.80 2.23
N ARG A 130 -0.34 -4.36 1.27
CA ARG A 130 -0.06 -3.69 0.00
C ARG A 130 -1.29 -3.64 -0.90
N ARG A 131 -2.07 -4.72 -0.99
CA ARG A 131 -3.29 -4.81 -1.82
C ARG A 131 -4.45 -3.98 -1.27
N VAL A 132 -4.50 -3.79 0.04
CA VAL A 132 -5.50 -2.96 0.73
C VAL A 132 -5.19 -1.47 0.62
N GLY A 133 -3.97 -1.10 0.22
CA GLY A 133 -3.66 0.29 -0.11
C GLY A 133 -4.61 0.85 -1.18
N VAL A 134 -4.72 2.18 -1.22
CA VAL A 134 -5.63 2.90 -2.12
C VAL A 134 -5.41 2.45 -3.56
N SER A 135 -6.40 1.77 -4.14
CA SER A 135 -6.37 1.38 -5.54
C SER A 135 -7.10 2.41 -6.40
N SER A 136 -6.83 2.44 -7.70
CA SER A 136 -7.58 3.29 -8.63
C SER A 136 -9.07 2.94 -8.65
N GLU A 137 -9.43 1.69 -8.34
CA GLU A 137 -10.81 1.21 -8.25
C GLU A 137 -11.57 1.86 -7.08
N ASP A 138 -10.86 2.36 -6.06
CA ASP A 138 -11.47 3.10 -4.96
C ASP A 138 -11.79 4.55 -5.35
N VAL A 139 -11.13 5.07 -6.40
CA VAL A 139 -11.29 6.45 -6.90
C VAL A 139 -12.22 6.51 -8.12
N TRP A 140 -12.16 5.50 -8.98
CA TRP A 140 -12.87 5.47 -10.26
C TRP A 140 -13.94 4.38 -10.26
N ASP A 141 -15.18 4.76 -10.55
CA ASP A 141 -16.29 3.82 -10.75
C ASP A 141 -16.05 3.00 -12.04
N VAL A 142 -16.36 1.69 -11.97
CA VAL A 142 -16.30 0.81 -13.14
C VAL A 142 -17.37 1.23 -14.15
N ARG A 143 -16.97 1.39 -15.42
CA ARG A 143 -17.89 1.71 -16.51
C ARG A 143 -18.81 0.54 -16.81
N THR A 144 -20.12 0.79 -16.84
CA THR A 144 -21.14 -0.22 -17.15
C THR A 144 -21.42 -0.38 -18.65
N GLU A 145 -21.17 0.66 -19.45
CA GLU A 145 -21.42 0.67 -20.90
C GLU A 145 -20.13 0.63 -21.72
N ASN A 146 -20.19 0.09 -22.93
CA ASN A 146 -19.04 0.08 -23.85
C ASN A 146 -18.88 1.47 -24.51
N LEU A 147 -17.65 1.86 -24.83
CA LEU A 147 -17.35 3.06 -25.62
C LEU A 147 -17.61 2.77 -27.11
N GLU A 148 -18.43 3.59 -27.76
CA GLU A 148 -18.86 3.33 -29.15
C GLU A 148 -17.71 3.31 -30.17
N ASN A 149 -16.61 4.02 -29.93
CA ASN A 149 -15.52 4.21 -30.90
C ASN A 149 -14.12 4.07 -30.26
N PHE A 150 -13.87 2.98 -29.52
CA PHE A 150 -12.56 2.72 -28.90
C PHE A 150 -11.99 1.34 -29.29
N PRO A 151 -10.72 1.23 -29.74
CA PRO A 151 -9.79 2.33 -30.03
C PRO A 151 -10.22 3.10 -31.29
N PRO A 152 -10.01 4.43 -31.37
CA PRO A 152 -10.23 5.15 -32.59
C PRO A 152 -9.26 4.60 -33.64
N LEU A 153 -9.80 3.85 -34.61
CA LEU A 153 -9.07 3.55 -35.83
C LEU A 153 -8.87 4.91 -36.50
N GLY A 154 -7.66 5.45 -36.44
CA GLY A 154 -7.35 6.72 -37.08
C GLY A 154 -7.90 6.68 -38.50
N GLU A 155 -8.53 7.76 -38.95
CA GLU A 155 -8.84 7.95 -40.36
C GLU A 155 -7.59 7.53 -41.13
N GLU A 156 -7.71 6.45 -41.91
CA GLU A 156 -6.73 6.14 -42.93
C GLU A 156 -6.49 7.46 -43.65
N VAL A 157 -5.25 7.95 -43.64
CA VAL A 157 -4.87 9.16 -44.34
C VAL A 157 -5.24 8.93 -45.81
N THR A 158 -6.44 9.35 -46.20
CA THR A 158 -6.93 9.24 -47.57
C THR A 158 -6.02 10.15 -48.37
N SER A 159 -5.18 9.53 -49.18
CA SER A 159 -4.18 10.12 -50.07
C SER A 159 -4.80 10.92 -51.22
N GLU A 160 -5.92 11.60 -51.00
CA GLU A 160 -6.66 12.32 -52.05
C GLU A 160 -6.47 13.85 -52.00
N THR A 161 -5.77 14.40 -51.00
CA THR A 161 -5.48 15.85 -50.94
C THR A 161 -4.06 16.18 -51.45
N SER A 162 -3.68 15.62 -52.60
CA SER A 162 -2.46 16.01 -53.33
C SER A 162 -2.67 15.90 -54.83
N THR A 163 -3.66 16.60 -55.38
CA THR A 163 -3.61 17.13 -56.76
C THR A 163 -4.67 18.23 -56.88
N THR A 164 -4.25 19.49 -56.77
CA THR A 164 -4.64 20.65 -57.60
C THR A 164 -3.85 21.86 -57.13
#